data_AF-A0A1I7X7U3-F1
#
_entry.id   AF-A0A1I7X7U3-F1
#
_cell.length_a   1.000
_cell.length_b   1.000
_cell.length_c   1.000
_cell.angle_alpha   90.00
_cell.angle_beta   90.00
_cell.angle_gamma   90.00
#
_symmetry.space_group_name_H-M   'P 1'
#
loop_
_entity.id
_entity.type
_entity.pdbx_description
1 polymer ?
#
loop_
_entity_poly.entity_id
_entity_poly.type
_entity_poly.pdbx_seq_one_letter_code
_entity_poly.pdbx_strand_id
1 'polypeptide(L)'
;MDEIPQFCLDNGMISPLDYRTIEKWLLSHNFYALIGLQYAVEAVKSVLIPYNVLSFNLTATEAVHRAALERKVQSETWGTVEWAHSVEEAELTARLSAAVLFVYFNVSKSTTSVA
;
A
#
# COMPACT_ATOMS: atom_id res chain seq x y z
N MET A 1 14.62 19.83 24.77
CA MET A 1 13.63 19.96 23.69
C MET A 1 14.47 19.82 22.43
N ASP A 2 14.69 18.57 22.01
CA ASP A 2 15.64 18.27 20.94
C ASP A 2 15.07 18.76 19.61
N GLU A 3 15.86 19.51 18.86
CA GLU A 3 15.50 19.96 17.51
C GLU A 3 15.25 18.75 16.63
N ILE A 4 14.12 18.75 15.92
CA ILE A 4 13.77 17.68 14.98
C ILE A 4 14.84 17.68 13.87
N PRO A 5 15.53 16.55 13.61
CA PRO A 5 16.57 16.49 12.59
C PRO A 5 16.04 16.95 11.22
N GLN A 6 16.81 17.80 10.52
CA GLN A 6 16.48 18.36 9.20
C GLN A 6 16.10 17.28 8.15
N PHE A 7 16.57 16.05 8.32
CA PHE A 7 16.24 14.89 7.49
C PHE A 7 14.73 14.61 7.39
N CYS A 8 13.96 14.93 8.45
CA CYS A 8 12.52 14.73 8.46
C CYS A 8 11.73 15.75 7.62
N LEU A 9 12.36 16.83 7.15
CA LEU A 9 11.72 17.91 6.41
C LEU A 9 12.14 17.98 4.93
N ASP A 10 13.07 17.13 4.52
CA ASP A 10 13.52 17.10 3.13
C ASP A 10 12.45 16.40 2.29
N ASN A 11 11.54 17.20 1.71
CA ASN A 11 10.67 16.77 0.63
C ASN A 11 11.55 16.53 -0.60
N GLY A 12 12.32 15.43 -0.57
CA GLY A 12 13.17 15.02 -1.66
C GLY A 12 12.35 15.01 -2.93
N MET A 13 12.70 15.90 -3.87
CA MET A 13 12.01 15.97 -5.14
C MET A 13 12.16 14.63 -5.84
N ILE A 14 11.03 13.97 -6.14
CA ILE A 14 11.05 12.72 -6.90
C ILE A 14 11.64 12.97 -8.29
N SER A 15 12.53 12.09 -8.74
CA SER A 15 13.11 12.20 -10.09
C SER A 15 12.00 12.15 -11.15
N PRO A 16 12.09 12.97 -12.23
CA PRO A 16 11.11 12.93 -13.32
C PRO A 16 11.00 11.55 -13.99
N LEU A 17 12.09 10.76 -13.95
CA LEU A 17 12.10 9.40 -14.49
C LEU A 17 11.24 8.44 -13.64
N ASP A 18 11.33 8.57 -12.31
CA ASP A 18 10.61 7.73 -11.37
C ASP A 18 9.10 8.03 -11.45
N TYR A 19 8.75 9.32 -11.53
CA TYR A 19 7.37 9.74 -11.73
C TYR A 19 6.74 9.10 -12.98
N ARG A 20 7.43 9.18 -14.13
CA ARG A 20 6.96 8.58 -15.39
C ARG A 20 6.81 7.06 -15.31
N THR A 21 7.67 6.42 -14.53
CA THR A 21 7.62 4.96 -14.33
C THR A 21 6.37 4.56 -13.57
N ILE A 22 6.06 5.27 -12.48
CA ILE A 22 4.84 5.05 -11.69
C ILE A 22 3.60 5.40 -12.51
N GLU A 23 3.61 6.54 -13.22
CA GLU A 23 2.50 6.96 -14.09
C GLU A 23 2.20 5.92 -15.16
N LYS A 24 3.22 5.43 -15.87
CA LYS A 24 3.06 4.37 -16.89
C LYS A 24 2.46 3.10 -16.31
N TRP A 25 2.88 2.71 -15.10
CA TRP A 25 2.34 1.53 -14.42
C TRP A 25 0.88 1.72 -14.00
N LEU A 26 0.50 2.90 -13.51
CA LEU A 26 -0.91 3.21 -13.20
C LEU A 26 -1.76 3.16 -14.47
N LEU A 27 -1.31 3.81 -15.54
CA LEU A 27 -2.02 3.86 -16.82
C LEU A 27 -2.12 2.50 -17.54
N SER A 28 -1.36 1.49 -17.14
CA SER A 28 -1.50 0.14 -17.70
C SER A 28 -2.68 -0.64 -17.12
N HIS A 29 -3.36 -0.13 -16.09
CA HIS A 29 -4.51 -0.77 -15.47
C HIS A 29 -5.83 -0.22 -16.04
N ASN A 30 -6.86 -1.07 -16.07
CA ASN A 30 -8.20 -0.60 -16.42
C ASN A 30 -8.82 0.26 -15.31
N PHE A 31 -9.90 0.99 -15.64
CA PHE A 31 -10.54 1.91 -14.70
C PHE A 31 -10.98 1.24 -13.39
N TYR A 32 -11.56 0.04 -13.44
CA TYR A 32 -11.99 -0.66 -12.23
C TYR A 32 -10.80 -1.11 -11.37
N ALA A 33 -9.73 -1.60 -11.98
CA ALA A 33 -8.48 -1.89 -11.29
C ALA A 33 -7.88 -0.63 -10.64
N LEU A 34 -7.98 0.53 -11.29
CA LEU A 34 -7.55 1.80 -10.68
C LEU A 34 -8.38 2.20 -9.46
N ILE A 35 -9.69 1.96 -9.46
CA ILE A 35 -10.54 2.19 -8.28
C ILE A 35 -10.13 1.28 -7.12
N GLY A 36 -9.90 -0.01 -7.40
CA GLY A 36 -9.40 -0.95 -6.39
C GLY A 36 -8.03 -0.54 -5.85
N LEU A 37 -7.14 -0.08 -6.74
CA LEU A 37 -5.82 0.37 -6.37
C LEU A 37 -5.87 1.66 -5.53
N GLN A 38 -6.71 2.63 -5.88
CA GLN A 38 -6.94 3.85 -5.09
C GLN A 38 -7.35 3.48 -3.67
N TYR A 39 -8.28 2.55 -3.50
CA TYR A 39 -8.71 2.09 -2.19
C TYR A 39 -7.58 1.41 -1.39
N ALA A 40 -6.74 0.60 -2.04
CA ALA A 40 -5.54 0.01 -1.42
C ALA A 40 -4.54 1.08 -0.96
N VAL A 41 -4.31 2.10 -1.79
CA VAL A 41 -3.41 3.22 -1.50
C VAL A 41 -3.93 4.06 -0.35
N GLU A 42 -5.24 4.32 -0.28
CA GLU A 42 -5.85 5.08 0.81
C GLU A 42 -5.75 4.38 2.16
N ALA A 43 -5.86 3.05 2.17
CA ALA A 43 -5.72 2.24 3.36
C ALA A 43 -4.28 2.27 3.90
N VAL A 44 -3.30 2.11 3.02
CA VAL A 44 -1.89 1.93 3.40
C VAL A 44 -1.09 3.25 3.38
N LYS A 45 -1.64 4.31 2.78
CA LYS A 45 -1.00 5.61 2.56
C LYS A 45 0.27 5.56 1.70
N SER A 46 0.39 4.55 0.85
CA SER A 46 1.53 4.37 -0.05
C SER A 46 1.10 3.69 -1.35
N VAL A 47 1.62 4.15 -2.49
CA VAL A 47 1.43 3.51 -3.81
C VAL A 47 2.35 2.31 -4.01
N LEU A 48 3.54 2.35 -3.41
CA LEU A 48 4.56 1.33 -3.57
C LEU A 48 4.22 0.03 -2.82
N ILE A 49 3.48 0.12 -1.72
CA ILE A 49 3.10 -1.09 -0.95
C ILE A 49 2.08 -1.95 -1.73
N PRO A 50 0.96 -1.40 -2.22
CA PRO A 50 0.04 -2.14 -3.11
C PRO A 50 0.71 -2.64 -4.39
N TYR A 51 1.63 -1.85 -4.99
CA TYR A 51 2.44 -2.29 -6.12
C TYR A 51 3.20 -3.60 -5.82
N ASN A 52 3.85 -3.67 -4.65
CA ASN A 52 4.59 -4.86 -4.23
C ASN A 52 3.69 -6.07 -4.00
N VAL A 53 2.50 -5.86 -3.44
CA VAL A 53 1.51 -6.93 -3.24
C VAL A 53 1.06 -7.51 -4.58
N LEU A 54 0.83 -6.66 -5.59
CA LEU A 54 0.40 -7.09 -6.91
C LEU A 54 1.53 -7.73 -7.73
N SER A 55 2.78 -7.31 -7.56
CA SER A 55 3.90 -7.67 -8.45
C SER A 55 4.84 -8.76 -7.89
N PHE A 56 4.98 -8.89 -6.56
CA PHE A 56 6.02 -9.71 -5.93
C PHE A 56 5.48 -10.79 -4.96
N ASN A 57 4.21 -11.15 -5.07
CA ASN A 57 3.54 -12.14 -4.18
C ASN A 57 3.67 -11.82 -2.67
N LEU A 58 3.79 -10.53 -2.31
CA LEU A 58 3.77 -10.14 -0.91
C LEU A 58 2.33 -10.31 -0.38
N THR A 59 2.16 -10.97 0.77
CA THR A 59 0.81 -11.11 1.35
C THR A 59 0.30 -9.77 1.86
N ALA A 60 -1.03 -9.59 1.91
CA ALA A 60 -1.63 -8.37 2.45
C ALA A 60 -1.23 -8.12 3.92
N THR A 61 -1.08 -9.19 4.71
CA THR A 61 -0.61 -9.10 6.10
C THR A 61 0.82 -8.60 6.19
N GLU A 62 1.75 -9.12 5.38
CA GLU A 62 3.13 -8.63 5.33
C GLU A 62 3.22 -7.18 4.85
N ALA A 63 2.37 -6.80 3.90
CA ALA A 63 2.30 -5.43 3.39
C ALA A 63 1.82 -4.44 4.47
N VAL A 64 0.78 -4.77 5.22
CA VAL A 64 0.33 -3.99 6.38
C VAL A 64 1.40 -3.97 7.45
N HIS A 65 2.09 -5.09 7.68
CA HIS A 65 3.19 -5.16 8.61
C HIS A 65 4.30 -4.15 8.27
N ARG A 66 4.66 -4.02 6.99
CA ARG A 66 5.65 -3.04 6.50
C ARG A 66 5.15 -1.60 6.58
N ALA A 67 3.87 -1.37 6.30
CA ALA A 67 3.25 -0.06 6.44
C ALA A 67 3.23 0.43 7.90
N ALA A 68 3.13 -0.49 8.84
CA ALA A 68 3.04 -0.24 10.27
C ALA A 68 4.40 -0.06 10.98
N LEU A 69 5.52 0.05 10.26
CA LEU A 69 6.87 0.00 10.84
C LEU A 69 7.04 1.01 11.99
N GLU A 70 6.66 2.27 11.76
CA GLU A 70 6.74 3.31 12.79
C GLU A 70 5.91 2.95 14.02
N ARG A 71 4.64 2.58 13.83
CA ARG A 71 3.74 2.18 14.92
C ARG A 71 4.31 1.03 15.75
N LYS A 72 5.00 0.06 15.12
CA LYS A 72 5.64 -1.05 15.83
C LYS A 72 6.79 -0.58 16.71
N VAL A 73 7.69 0.22 16.15
CA VAL A 73 8.81 0.80 16.91
C VAL A 73 8.30 1.62 18.10
N GLN A 74 7.21 2.36 17.90
CA GLN A 74 6.56 3.13 18.95
C GLN A 74 5.92 2.22 20.02
N SER A 75 5.25 1.14 19.61
CA SER A 75 4.66 0.17 20.55
C SER A 75 5.72 -0.58 21.36
N GLU A 76 6.87 -0.90 20.77
CA GLU A 76 8.01 -1.51 21.47
C GLU A 76 8.62 -0.54 22.50
N THR A 77 8.65 0.75 22.18
CA THR A 77 9.22 1.79 23.05
C THR A 77 8.27 2.20 24.18
N TRP A 78 6.97 2.30 23.89
CA TRP A 78 5.97 2.89 24.80
C TRP A 78 4.88 1.92 25.27
N GLY A 79 4.95 0.66 24.85
CA GLY A 79 3.96 -0.37 25.17
C GLY A 79 2.85 -0.47 24.14
N THR A 80 2.22 -1.64 24.08
CA THR A 80 1.14 -1.94 23.12
C THR A 80 -0.23 -1.71 23.75
N VAL A 81 -1.15 -1.14 22.97
CA VAL A 81 -2.56 -1.06 23.31
C VAL A 81 -3.30 -2.11 22.49
N GLU A 82 -3.38 -3.33 22.99
CA GLU A 82 -3.86 -4.53 22.27
C GLU A 82 -5.21 -4.31 21.55
N TRP A 83 -6.17 -3.67 22.22
CA TRP A 83 -7.50 -3.44 21.63
C TRP A 83 -7.52 -2.41 20.49
N ALA A 84 -6.57 -1.47 20.47
CA ALA A 84 -6.49 -0.46 19.41
C ALA A 84 -5.59 -0.95 18.27
N HIS A 85 -4.38 -1.41 18.60
CA HIS A 85 -3.38 -1.81 17.62
C HIS A 85 -3.79 -3.09 16.87
N SER A 86 -4.36 -4.10 17.54
CA SER A 86 -4.78 -5.33 16.87
C SER A 86 -6.03 -5.13 16.00
N VAL A 87 -6.94 -4.24 16.40
CA VAL A 87 -8.14 -3.92 15.60
C VAL A 87 -7.75 -3.12 14.37
N GLU A 88 -6.87 -2.11 14.51
CA GLU A 88 -6.36 -1.33 13.39
C GLU A 88 -5.61 -2.21 12.37
N GLU A 89 -4.75 -3.12 12.85
CA GLU A 89 -4.04 -4.06 11.98
C GLU A 89 -5.00 -4.98 11.23
N ALA A 90 -5.97 -5.58 11.92
CA ALA A 90 -6.97 -6.44 11.30
C ALA A 90 -7.83 -5.69 10.26
N GLU A 91 -8.23 -4.46 10.58
CA GLU A 91 -8.99 -3.60 9.67
C GLU A 91 -8.19 -3.24 8.42
N LEU A 92 -6.93 -2.81 8.59
CA LEU A 92 -6.04 -2.49 7.47
C LEU A 92 -5.80 -3.71 6.58
N THR A 93 -5.58 -4.89 7.17
CA THR A 93 -5.41 -6.14 6.43
C THR A 93 -6.69 -6.50 5.66
N ALA A 94 -7.87 -6.37 6.26
CA ALA A 94 -9.13 -6.63 5.60
C ALA A 94 -9.36 -5.69 4.40
N ARG A 95 -9.14 -4.38 4.59
CA ARG A 95 -9.29 -3.38 3.52
C ARG A 95 -8.31 -3.63 2.38
N LEU A 96 -7.03 -3.83 2.68
CA LEU A 96 -5.99 -4.08 1.67
C LEU A 96 -6.27 -5.38 0.91
N SER A 97 -6.65 -6.46 1.60
CA SER A 97 -6.95 -7.75 0.98
C SER A 97 -8.13 -7.64 0.01
N ALA A 98 -9.21 -6.98 0.43
CA ALA A 98 -10.39 -6.76 -0.42
C ALA A 98 -10.05 -5.93 -1.66
N ALA A 99 -9.27 -4.86 -1.49
CA ALA A 99 -8.81 -4.00 -2.58
C ALA A 99 -7.99 -4.79 -3.61
N VAL A 100 -6.98 -5.54 -3.14
CA VAL A 100 -6.07 -6.33 -3.98
C VAL A 100 -6.83 -7.42 -4.73
N LEU A 101 -7.74 -8.13 -4.06
CA LEU A 101 -8.57 -9.16 -4.67
C LEU A 101 -9.44 -8.58 -5.80
N PHE A 102 -10.02 -7.39 -5.58
CA PHE A 102 -10.78 -6.69 -6.59
C PHE A 102 -9.93 -6.30 -7.80
N VAL A 103 -8.72 -5.77 -7.58
CA VAL A 103 -7.77 -5.46 -8.67
C VAL A 103 -7.42 -6.72 -9.45
N TYR A 104 -7.09 -7.80 -8.74
CA TYR A 104 -6.73 -9.08 -9.33
C TYR A 104 -7.82 -9.63 -10.27
N PHE A 105 -9.09 -9.57 -9.85
CA PHE A 105 -10.22 -10.00 -10.68
C PHE A 105 -10.50 -9.09 -11.89
N ASN A 106 -10.11 -7.83 -11.84
CA ASN A 106 -10.27 -6.91 -12.96
C ASN A 106 -9.12 -6.99 -13.97
N VAL A 107 -7.92 -7.40 -13.54
CA VAL A 107 -6.76 -7.60 -14.42
C VAL A 107 -6.83 -8.95 -15.16
N SER A 108 -7.37 -9.99 -14.51
CA SER A 108 -7.43 -11.36 -15.07
C SER A 108 -8.56 -11.62 -16.10
N LYS A 109 -9.50 -10.69 -16.28
CA LYS A 109 -10.66 -10.85 -17.19
C LYS A 109 -10.37 -10.71 -18.69
N SER A 110 -9.11 -10.61 -19.10
CA SER A 110 -8.74 -10.38 -20.52
C SER A 110 -8.59 -11.67 -21.36
N THR A 111 -8.95 -12.85 -20.86
CA THR A 111 -8.64 -14.15 -21.51
C THR A 111 -9.85 -15.00 -21.87
N THR A 112 -10.98 -14.39 -22.24
CA THR A 112 -12.07 -15.15 -22.89
C THR A 112 -12.19 -14.73 -24.36
N SER A 113 -11.27 -15.27 -25.16
CA SER A 113 -11.54 -15.53 -26.58
C SER A 113 -12.71 -16.51 -26.63
N VAL A 114 -13.89 -16.03 -27.00
CA VAL A 114 -14.99 -16.90 -27.43
C VAL A 114 -14.96 -16.90 -28.96
N ALA A 115 -14.89 -18.12 -29.48
CA ALA A 115 -14.88 -18.55 -30.87
C ALA A 115 -16.02 -17.96 -31.73
#